data_AF-A0A0A1UME4-F1
#
_entry.id   AF-A0A0A1UME4-F1
#
_cell.length_a   1.000
_cell.length_b   1.000
_cell.length_c   1.000
_cell.angle_alpha   90.00
_cell.angle_beta   90.00
_cell.angle_gamma   90.00
#
_symmetry.space_group_name_H-M   'P 1'
#
loop_
_entity.id
_entity.type
_entity.pdbx_description
1 polymer ?
#
loop_
_entity_poly.entity_id
_entity_poly.type
_entity_poly.pdbx_seq_one_letter_code
_entity_poly.pdbx_strand_id
1 'polypeptide(L)'
;SAKDSVMTLFDPLLNANPSTSQRLETVDVAFVRVHGILFSGTHEDQLEPSMKQFLELLDNCIGREHGNWLESGYFIGISLSCLLLGFGDASNVLMNAVLKSQQTDDNTMDDLPDPVLTDAFNTAVRFAARTYEIVIARWGDKNTLPCLHSLLVFYWFMMDFDVGRQFLEDSLPWEQTALLLNYLLRTREFTPRLDTPEIPWPEGGKAHPLPEDYAMRGLIYTGTYFPKKWFDDTAIDDDEKYFEPASTVGKRCERILWLGHSIAMKKRQLHWDKQTRKFSIKGENHNDEVDLS
;
A
#
# COMPACT_ATOMS: atom_id res chain seq x y z
N SER A 1 9.50 -1.04 24.75
CA SER A 1 9.49 -1.57 23.36
C SER A 1 8.87 -0.52 22.43
N ALA A 2 9.09 -0.61 21.11
CA ALA A 2 8.37 0.23 20.14
C ALA A 2 6.84 0.08 20.26
N LYS A 3 6.36 -1.12 20.63
CA LYS A 3 4.95 -1.39 20.93
C LYS A 3 4.43 -0.58 22.14
N ASP A 4 5.24 -0.42 23.18
CA ASP A 4 4.84 0.39 24.35
C ASP A 4 4.85 1.89 24.01
N SER A 5 5.81 2.32 23.18
CA SER A 5 5.89 3.72 22.74
C SER A 5 4.69 4.12 21.87
N VAL A 6 4.23 3.25 20.95
CA VAL A 6 3.07 3.59 20.10
C VAL A 6 1.77 3.65 20.91
N MET A 7 1.63 2.87 21.99
CA MET A 7 0.47 2.98 22.89
C MET A 7 0.33 4.37 23.51
N THR A 8 1.45 5.01 23.87
CA THR A 8 1.40 6.39 24.40
C THR A 8 0.85 7.43 23.41
N LEU A 9 0.89 7.12 22.11
CA LEU A 9 0.27 7.93 21.05
C LEU A 9 -1.23 7.64 20.92
N PHE A 10 -1.66 6.38 21.11
CA PHE A 10 -3.06 5.97 21.00
C PHE A 10 -3.89 6.32 22.23
N ASP A 11 -3.35 6.20 23.43
CA ASP A 11 -4.08 6.38 24.69
C ASP A 11 -4.87 7.71 24.76
N PRO A 12 -4.32 8.87 24.35
CA PRO A 12 -5.05 10.13 24.39
C PRO A 12 -6.26 10.18 23.45
N LEU A 13 -6.25 9.39 22.37
CA LEU A 13 -7.28 9.35 21.33
C LEU A 13 -8.35 8.28 21.60
N LEU A 14 -7.98 7.20 22.30
CA LEU A 14 -8.88 6.15 22.76
C LEU A 14 -9.68 6.60 23.99
N ASN A 15 -9.02 7.29 24.92
CA ASN A 15 -9.64 7.74 26.18
C ASN A 15 -10.20 9.18 26.10
N ALA A 16 -10.34 9.74 24.89
CA ALA A 16 -10.35 11.17 24.68
C ALA A 16 -11.43 11.94 25.49
N ASN A 17 -10.95 12.79 26.40
CA ASN A 17 -11.62 14.02 26.79
C ASN A 17 -11.63 15.01 25.60
N PRO A 18 -12.68 15.82 25.40
CA PRO A 18 -12.84 16.70 24.22
C PRO A 18 -11.71 17.71 23.98
N SER A 19 -10.89 18.01 24.99
CA SER A 19 -9.80 19.00 24.91
C SER A 19 -8.52 18.48 24.23
N THR A 20 -8.29 17.17 24.18
CA THR A 20 -7.03 16.59 23.64
C THR A 20 -6.99 16.59 22.10
N SER A 21 -8.16 16.68 21.46
CA SER A 21 -8.31 16.61 19.99
C SER A 21 -8.23 17.97 19.28
N GLN A 22 -7.98 19.08 20.01
CA GLN A 22 -8.05 20.44 19.44
C GLN A 22 -6.98 20.78 18.40
N ARG A 23 -5.96 19.93 18.21
CA ARG A 23 -4.83 20.20 17.29
C ARG A 23 -4.76 19.28 16.07
N LEU A 24 -5.60 18.25 15.99
CA LEU A 24 -5.58 17.27 14.89
C LEU A 24 -6.87 17.37 14.08
N GLU A 25 -6.76 17.19 12.77
CA GLU A 25 -7.93 17.08 11.90
C GLU A 25 -8.78 15.87 12.30
N THR A 26 -10.10 16.00 12.16
CA THR A 26 -11.04 14.94 12.58
C THR A 26 -10.81 13.63 11.82
N VAL A 27 -10.40 13.71 10.55
CA VAL A 27 -10.07 12.55 9.71
C VAL A 27 -8.86 11.79 10.25
N ASP A 28 -7.80 12.50 10.66
CA ASP A 28 -6.58 11.88 11.21
C ASP A 28 -6.85 11.25 12.57
N VAL A 29 -7.62 11.94 13.42
CA VAL A 29 -8.04 11.39 14.72
C VAL A 29 -8.82 10.10 14.53
N ALA A 30 -9.74 10.04 13.57
CA ALA A 30 -10.51 8.83 13.28
C ALA A 30 -9.58 7.70 12.77
N PHE A 31 -8.67 7.99 11.84
CA PHE A 31 -7.72 7.02 11.30
C PHE A 31 -6.83 6.41 12.39
N VAL A 32 -6.24 7.26 13.23
CA VAL A 32 -5.35 6.83 14.32
C VAL A 32 -6.15 6.09 15.40
N ARG A 33 -7.40 6.47 15.69
CA ARG A 33 -8.25 5.73 16.62
C ARG A 33 -8.55 4.32 16.12
N VAL A 34 -8.87 4.13 14.84
CA VAL A 34 -9.07 2.80 14.25
C VAL A 34 -7.82 1.93 14.44
N HIS A 35 -6.64 2.47 14.16
CA HIS A 35 -5.38 1.76 14.38
C HIS A 35 -5.14 1.43 15.85
N GLY A 36 -5.39 2.38 16.76
CA GLY A 36 -5.24 2.16 18.20
C GLY A 36 -6.17 1.09 18.76
N ILE A 37 -7.43 1.05 18.27
CA ILE A 37 -8.40 0.01 18.65
C ILE A 37 -7.92 -1.36 18.16
N LEU A 38 -7.57 -1.48 16.87
CA LEU A 38 -7.12 -2.74 16.28
C LEU A 38 -5.76 -3.20 16.83
N PHE A 39 -4.89 -2.27 17.25
CA PHE A 39 -3.61 -2.58 17.89
C PHE A 39 -3.79 -3.08 19.32
N SER A 40 -4.64 -2.41 20.12
CA SER A 40 -4.80 -2.70 21.55
C SER A 40 -5.83 -3.79 21.85
N GLY A 41 -6.77 -4.04 20.94
CA GLY A 41 -7.93 -4.91 21.21
C GLY A 41 -8.88 -4.32 22.26
N THR A 42 -8.88 -3.00 22.44
CA THR A 42 -9.73 -2.29 23.42
C THR A 42 -10.63 -1.27 22.73
N HIS A 43 -11.70 -0.83 23.40
CA HIS A 43 -12.65 0.17 22.87
C HIS A 43 -13.31 -0.27 21.55
N GLU A 44 -13.61 -1.57 21.41
CA GLU A 44 -14.23 -2.15 20.21
C GLU A 44 -15.57 -1.50 19.85
N ASP A 45 -16.31 -0.98 20.84
CA ASP A 45 -17.55 -0.23 20.66
C ASP A 45 -17.38 1.04 19.81
N GLN A 46 -16.16 1.59 19.75
CA GLN A 46 -15.82 2.78 18.96
C GLN A 46 -15.23 2.45 17.59
N LEU A 47 -14.98 1.18 17.26
CA LEU A 47 -14.27 0.79 16.04
C LEU A 47 -15.07 1.17 14.79
N GLU A 48 -16.27 0.62 14.65
CA GLU A 48 -17.14 0.89 13.50
C GLU A 48 -17.50 2.38 13.34
N PRO A 49 -17.87 3.12 14.41
CA PRO A 49 -18.04 4.57 14.32
C PRO A 49 -16.80 5.32 13.80
N SER A 50 -15.60 4.92 14.24
CA SER A 50 -14.35 5.58 13.83
C SER A 50 -13.97 5.24 12.40
N MET A 51 -14.16 3.98 11.98
CA MET A 51 -13.97 3.56 10.59
C MET A 51 -14.90 4.35 9.66
N LYS A 52 -16.19 4.42 10.02
CA LYS A 52 -17.18 5.18 9.25
C LYS A 52 -16.79 6.67 9.15
N GLN A 53 -16.43 7.29 10.27
CA GLN A 53 -16.02 8.69 10.30
C GLN A 53 -14.81 8.96 9.40
N PHE A 54 -13.77 8.12 9.45
CA PHE A 54 -12.61 8.26 8.58
C PHE A 54 -13.00 8.13 7.10
N LEU A 55 -13.71 7.06 6.73
CA LEU A 55 -14.09 6.77 5.35
C LEU A 55 -14.99 7.87 4.75
N GLU A 56 -15.91 8.44 5.54
CA GLU A 56 -16.78 9.54 5.09
C GLU A 56 -16.05 10.87 4.89
N LEU A 57 -14.96 11.10 5.63
CA LEU A 57 -14.18 12.36 5.58
C LEU A 57 -13.03 12.32 4.57
N LEU A 58 -12.54 11.13 4.23
CA LEU A 58 -11.30 10.96 3.47
C LEU A 58 -11.31 11.65 2.09
N ASP A 59 -12.35 11.47 1.27
CA ASP A 59 -12.40 12.06 -0.08
C ASP A 59 -12.33 13.60 -0.03
N ASN A 60 -13.07 14.21 0.90
CA ASN A 60 -13.06 15.65 1.12
C ASN A 60 -11.71 16.14 1.65
N CYS A 61 -11.05 15.37 2.52
CA CYS A 61 -9.70 15.67 3.01
C CYS A 61 -8.69 15.72 1.85
N ILE A 62 -8.66 14.68 1.00
CA ILE A 62 -7.78 14.62 -0.18
C ILE A 62 -8.03 15.84 -1.08
N GLY A 63 -9.30 16.12 -1.38
CA GLY A 63 -9.70 17.24 -2.24
C GLY A 63 -9.37 18.62 -1.66
N ARG A 64 -9.32 18.76 -0.33
CA ARG A 64 -8.98 20.01 0.35
C ARG A 64 -7.47 20.24 0.41
N GLU A 65 -6.70 19.20 0.73
CA GLU A 65 -5.26 19.31 1.00
C GLU A 65 -4.40 19.37 -0.27
N HIS A 66 -4.91 18.88 -1.40
CA HIS A 66 -4.21 18.92 -2.69
C HIS A 66 -2.77 18.37 -2.58
N GLY A 67 -1.76 19.16 -2.94
CA GLY A 67 -0.34 18.75 -2.90
C GLY A 67 0.17 18.46 -1.49
N ASN A 68 -0.46 18.99 -0.44
CA ASN A 68 -0.08 18.68 0.94
C ASN A 68 -0.47 17.24 1.33
N TRP A 69 -1.39 16.62 0.58
CA TRP A 69 -1.79 15.24 0.83
C TRP A 69 -0.79 14.20 0.32
N LEU A 70 0.25 14.60 -0.43
CA LEU A 70 1.25 13.65 -0.93
C LEU A 70 1.90 12.87 0.21
N GLU A 71 2.29 13.58 1.27
CA GLU A 71 2.91 13.03 2.48
C GLU A 71 1.93 12.18 3.29
N SER A 72 0.79 12.77 3.67
CA SER A 72 -0.29 12.06 4.36
C SER A 72 -0.69 10.77 3.63
N GLY A 73 -0.74 10.83 2.30
CA GLY A 73 -1.14 9.73 1.43
C GLY A 73 -0.23 8.51 1.55
N TYR A 74 1.09 8.67 1.42
CA TYR A 74 1.98 7.52 1.58
C TYR A 74 2.06 7.02 3.02
N PHE A 75 1.91 7.89 4.03
CA PHE A 75 1.83 7.44 5.42
C PHE A 75 0.55 6.65 5.72
N ILE A 76 -0.58 7.02 5.13
CA ILE A 76 -1.82 6.22 5.19
C ILE A 76 -1.57 4.84 4.57
N GLY A 77 -0.96 4.77 3.38
CA GLY A 77 -0.68 3.51 2.70
C GLY A 77 0.26 2.59 3.48
N ILE A 78 1.32 3.15 4.06
CA ILE A 78 2.25 2.42 4.93
C ILE A 78 1.56 1.95 6.22
N SER A 79 0.77 2.81 6.86
CA SER A 79 0.07 2.48 8.11
C SER A 79 -0.94 1.35 7.91
N LEU A 80 -1.69 1.37 6.81
CA LEU A 80 -2.58 0.28 6.42
C LEU A 80 -1.82 -1.03 6.17
N SER A 81 -0.66 -0.97 5.53
CA SER A 81 0.21 -2.14 5.31
C SER A 81 0.69 -2.74 6.65
N CYS A 82 1.08 -1.89 7.60
CA CYS A 82 1.43 -2.31 8.96
C CYS A 82 0.24 -2.92 9.71
N LEU A 83 -0.96 -2.34 9.57
CA LEU A 83 -2.20 -2.85 10.15
C LEU A 83 -2.53 -4.25 9.61
N LEU A 84 -2.41 -4.46 8.29
CA LEU A 84 -2.66 -5.77 7.66
C LEU A 84 -1.69 -6.85 8.16
N LEU A 85 -0.45 -6.47 8.47
CA LEU A 85 0.56 -7.33 9.11
C LEU A 85 0.39 -7.46 10.63
N GLY A 86 -0.72 -6.98 11.21
CA GLY A 86 -0.98 -7.03 12.65
C GLY A 86 0.09 -6.31 13.46
N PHE A 87 0.68 -5.25 12.91
CA PHE A 87 1.77 -4.48 13.53
C PHE A 87 2.99 -5.34 13.93
N GLY A 88 3.22 -6.42 13.18
CA GLY A 88 4.30 -7.36 13.44
C GLY A 88 4.02 -8.40 14.52
N ASP A 89 2.76 -8.64 14.84
CA ASP A 89 2.37 -9.84 15.59
C ASP A 89 2.67 -11.09 14.77
N ALA A 90 3.49 -12.00 15.32
CA ALA A 90 3.87 -13.24 14.65
C ALA A 90 2.70 -14.23 14.47
N SER A 91 1.61 -14.07 15.22
CA SER A 91 0.38 -14.85 15.08
C SER A 91 -0.54 -14.33 13.96
N ASN A 92 -0.32 -13.12 13.45
CA ASN A 92 -1.09 -12.59 12.32
C ASN A 92 -0.84 -13.45 11.07
N VAL A 93 -1.90 -13.83 10.36
CA VAL A 93 -1.83 -14.77 9.22
C VAL A 93 -0.88 -14.33 8.11
N LEU A 94 -0.80 -13.03 7.81
CA LEU A 94 0.08 -12.51 6.77
C LEU A 94 1.52 -12.39 7.29
N MET A 95 1.70 -11.82 8.48
CA MET A 95 3.04 -11.66 9.08
C MET A 95 3.70 -13.02 9.34
N ASN A 96 2.95 -14.00 9.81
CA ASN A 96 3.44 -15.36 10.02
C ASN A 96 4.03 -15.97 8.74
N ALA A 97 3.34 -15.82 7.60
CA ALA A 97 3.84 -16.32 6.32
C ALA A 97 5.10 -15.60 5.85
N VAL A 98 5.18 -14.28 6.07
CA VAL A 98 6.38 -13.49 5.77
C VAL A 98 7.56 -13.96 6.62
N LEU A 99 7.38 -14.10 7.94
CA LEU A 99 8.43 -14.56 8.86
C LEU A 99 8.90 -15.98 8.50
N LYS A 100 7.98 -16.90 8.18
CA LYS A 100 8.32 -18.26 7.72
C LYS A 100 9.17 -18.24 6.45
N SER A 101 8.88 -17.36 5.49
CA SER A 101 9.67 -17.28 4.25
C SER A 101 11.09 -16.75 4.43
N GLN A 102 11.35 -16.04 5.53
CA GLN A 102 12.67 -15.46 5.83
C GLN A 102 13.55 -16.37 6.68
N GLN A 103 12.96 -17.39 7.33
CA GLN A 103 13.73 -18.40 8.04
C GLN A 103 14.40 -19.33 7.02
N THR A 104 15.73 -19.24 6.94
CA THR A 104 16.58 -19.98 5.99
C THR A 104 17.12 -21.28 6.57
N ASP A 105 16.93 -21.54 7.87
CA ASP A 105 17.40 -22.74 8.57
C ASP A 105 16.23 -23.59 9.09
N ASP A 106 16.20 -24.86 8.67
CA ASP A 106 15.22 -25.92 9.00
C ASP A 106 15.08 -26.20 10.52
N ASN A 107 16.03 -25.74 11.33
CA ASN A 107 16.09 -26.03 12.77
C ASN A 107 15.27 -25.08 13.67
N THR A 108 14.60 -24.07 13.11
CA THR A 108 13.89 -23.01 13.87
C THR A 108 12.39 -22.90 13.59
N MET A 109 11.81 -23.83 12.81
CA MET A 109 10.37 -23.80 12.48
C MET A 109 9.46 -23.91 13.73
N ASP A 110 9.98 -24.35 14.88
CA ASP A 110 9.21 -24.64 16.10
C ASP A 110 8.95 -23.43 17.02
N ASP A 111 9.57 -22.26 16.76
CA ASP A 111 9.45 -21.09 17.66
C ASP A 111 8.38 -20.07 17.22
N LEU A 112 7.85 -20.16 15.99
CA LEU A 112 6.79 -19.27 15.52
C LEU A 112 5.42 -19.77 16.00
N PRO A 113 4.56 -18.88 16.55
CA PRO A 113 3.21 -19.27 16.92
C PRO A 113 2.42 -19.69 15.66
N ASP A 114 1.41 -20.53 15.86
CA ASP A 114 0.46 -20.84 14.80
C ASP A 114 -0.28 -19.57 14.35
N PRO A 115 -0.52 -19.39 13.04
CA PRO A 115 -1.27 -18.26 12.54
C PRO A 115 -2.73 -18.34 13.00
N VAL A 116 -3.25 -17.24 13.54
CA VAL A 116 -4.63 -17.13 14.03
C VAL A 116 -5.40 -16.16 13.15
N LEU A 117 -6.49 -16.65 12.55
CA LEU A 117 -7.45 -15.80 11.84
C LEU A 117 -8.40 -15.16 12.85
N THR A 118 -8.36 -13.83 12.97
CA THR A 118 -9.17 -13.07 13.93
C THR A 118 -10.17 -12.15 13.23
N ASP A 119 -11.23 -11.77 13.94
CA ASP A 119 -12.18 -10.75 13.45
C ASP A 119 -11.50 -9.39 13.23
N ALA A 120 -10.50 -9.06 14.06
CA ALA A 120 -9.67 -7.87 13.89
C ALA A 120 -8.91 -7.89 12.55
N PHE A 121 -8.36 -9.04 12.14
CA PHE A 121 -7.72 -9.20 10.84
C PHE A 121 -8.71 -8.98 9.68
N ASN A 122 -9.87 -9.64 9.72
CA ASN A 122 -10.89 -9.47 8.68
C ASN A 122 -11.38 -8.01 8.60
N THR A 123 -11.46 -7.33 9.75
CA THR A 123 -11.81 -5.92 9.85
C THR A 123 -10.72 -5.03 9.25
N ALA A 124 -9.44 -5.32 9.51
CA ALA A 124 -8.31 -4.63 8.91
C ALA A 124 -8.30 -4.76 7.38
N VAL A 125 -8.54 -5.96 6.84
CA VAL A 125 -8.65 -6.19 5.38
C VAL A 125 -9.77 -5.33 4.79
N ARG A 126 -10.96 -5.35 5.40
CA ARG A 126 -12.09 -4.53 4.95
C ARG A 126 -11.78 -3.04 5.01
N PHE A 127 -11.19 -2.57 6.11
CA PHE A 127 -10.84 -1.16 6.28
C PHE A 127 -9.82 -0.69 5.24
N ALA A 128 -8.77 -1.48 5.00
CA ALA A 128 -7.77 -1.19 3.98
C ALA A 128 -8.36 -1.17 2.57
N ALA A 129 -9.23 -2.14 2.24
CA ALA A 129 -9.91 -2.20 0.94
C ALA A 129 -10.80 -0.96 0.70
N ARG A 130 -11.64 -0.61 1.69
CA ARG A 130 -12.52 0.57 1.60
C ARG A 130 -11.73 1.88 1.51
N THR A 131 -10.60 1.98 2.20
CA THR A 131 -9.71 3.14 2.09
C THR A 131 -9.09 3.21 0.70
N TYR A 132 -8.59 2.08 0.18
CA TYR A 132 -8.04 1.98 -1.18
C TYR A 132 -9.09 2.40 -2.21
N GLU A 133 -10.33 1.89 -2.12
CA GLU A 133 -11.44 2.23 -3.02
C GLU A 133 -11.68 3.74 -3.13
N ILE A 134 -11.69 4.46 -2.00
CA ILE A 134 -11.86 5.92 -1.99
C ILE A 134 -10.69 6.61 -2.69
N VAL A 135 -9.46 6.22 -2.37
CA VAL A 135 -8.26 6.84 -2.94
C VAL A 135 -8.18 6.59 -4.45
N ILE A 136 -8.42 5.36 -4.91
CA ILE A 136 -8.31 5.02 -6.34
C ILE A 136 -9.48 5.55 -7.17
N ALA A 137 -10.65 5.79 -6.57
CA ALA A 137 -11.77 6.44 -7.27
C ALA A 137 -11.37 7.82 -7.82
N ARG A 138 -10.36 8.46 -7.22
CA ARG A 138 -9.75 9.71 -7.68
C ARG A 138 -8.58 9.46 -8.66
N TRP A 139 -8.68 8.48 -9.56
CA TRP A 139 -7.61 8.07 -10.48
C TRP A 139 -6.99 9.18 -11.36
N GLY A 140 -7.68 10.31 -11.54
CA GLY A 140 -7.15 11.50 -12.23
C GLY A 140 -6.39 12.50 -11.34
N ASP A 141 -6.46 12.34 -10.01
CA ASP A 141 -5.85 13.20 -9.02
C ASP A 141 -4.45 12.69 -8.66
N LYS A 142 -3.43 13.39 -9.16
CA LYS A 142 -2.01 13.03 -8.96
C LYS A 142 -1.59 13.00 -7.48
N ASN A 143 -2.33 13.70 -6.61
CA ASN A 143 -2.03 13.72 -5.18
C ASN A 143 -2.29 12.35 -4.53
N THR A 144 -3.12 11.50 -5.16
CA THR A 144 -3.40 10.15 -4.64
C THR A 144 -2.30 9.13 -4.91
N LEU A 145 -1.42 9.42 -5.88
CA LEU A 145 -0.44 8.46 -6.38
C LEU A 145 0.54 7.96 -5.30
N PRO A 146 1.05 8.73 -4.33
CA PRO A 146 1.96 8.20 -3.32
C PRO A 146 1.28 7.15 -2.41
N CYS A 147 0.01 7.38 -2.07
CA CYS A 147 -0.80 6.41 -1.34
C CYS A 147 -0.99 5.12 -2.15
N LEU A 148 -1.38 5.26 -3.42
CA LEU A 148 -1.59 4.12 -4.31
C LEU A 148 -0.28 3.35 -4.58
N HIS A 149 0.84 4.06 -4.75
CA HIS A 149 2.16 3.47 -4.90
C HIS A 149 2.53 2.64 -3.67
N SER A 150 2.49 3.22 -2.47
CA SER A 150 2.86 2.52 -1.23
C SER A 150 1.97 1.29 -0.96
N LEU A 151 0.65 1.39 -1.18
CA LEU A 151 -0.25 0.25 -1.09
C LEU A 151 0.07 -0.82 -2.14
N LEU A 152 0.26 -0.44 -3.42
CA LEU A 152 0.58 -1.38 -4.48
C LEU A 152 1.90 -2.12 -4.25
N VAL A 153 2.90 -1.49 -3.61
CA VAL A 153 4.13 -2.18 -3.20
C VAL A 153 3.82 -3.31 -2.22
N PHE A 154 3.00 -3.02 -1.20
CA PHE A 154 2.57 -4.04 -0.24
C PHE A 154 1.79 -5.18 -0.90
N TYR A 155 0.79 -4.86 -1.73
CA TYR A 155 0.01 -5.88 -2.43
C TYR A 155 0.88 -6.69 -3.41
N TRP A 156 1.76 -6.04 -4.17
CA TRP A 156 2.69 -6.71 -5.09
C TRP A 156 3.51 -7.80 -4.38
N PHE A 157 4.07 -7.45 -3.21
CA PHE A 157 4.80 -8.36 -2.33
C PHE A 157 3.90 -9.47 -1.79
N MET A 158 2.74 -9.13 -1.22
CA MET A 158 1.84 -10.12 -0.63
C MET A 158 1.23 -11.09 -1.66
N MET A 159 1.13 -10.69 -2.92
CA MET A 159 0.65 -11.56 -4.00
C MET A 159 1.61 -12.73 -4.30
N ASP A 160 2.83 -12.77 -3.75
CA ASP A 160 3.71 -13.95 -3.83
C ASP A 160 3.34 -15.05 -2.84
N PHE A 161 2.60 -14.73 -1.78
CA PHE A 161 2.21 -15.66 -0.73
C PHE A 161 0.80 -16.22 -0.96
N ASP A 162 0.58 -17.52 -0.72
CA ASP A 162 -0.76 -18.13 -0.83
C ASP A 162 -1.78 -17.45 0.09
N VAL A 163 -1.41 -17.19 1.35
CA VAL A 163 -2.28 -16.47 2.30
C VAL A 163 -2.57 -15.04 1.86
N GLY A 164 -1.59 -14.36 1.26
CA GLY A 164 -1.79 -13.00 0.75
C GLY A 164 -2.82 -13.00 -0.37
N ARG A 165 -2.74 -13.94 -1.30
CA ARG A 165 -3.74 -14.10 -2.36
C ARG A 165 -5.11 -14.47 -1.80
N GLN A 166 -5.17 -15.43 -0.87
CA GLN A 166 -6.41 -15.89 -0.25
C GLN A 166 -7.19 -14.76 0.43
N PHE A 167 -6.51 -13.87 1.16
CA PHE A 167 -7.19 -12.85 1.97
C PHE A 167 -7.26 -11.46 1.33
N LEU A 168 -6.37 -11.14 0.39
CA LEU A 168 -6.26 -9.78 -0.15
C LEU A 168 -6.69 -9.66 -1.62
N GLU A 169 -6.63 -10.72 -2.41
CA GLU A 169 -6.86 -10.64 -3.87
C GLU A 169 -8.27 -10.14 -4.19
N ASP A 170 -9.30 -10.70 -3.54
CA ASP A 170 -10.69 -10.32 -3.79
C ASP A 170 -11.08 -8.99 -3.12
N SER A 171 -10.23 -8.46 -2.22
CA SER A 171 -10.45 -7.15 -1.59
C SER A 171 -9.96 -5.97 -2.44
N LEU A 172 -9.19 -6.24 -3.50
CA LEU A 172 -8.64 -5.20 -4.35
C LEU A 172 -9.66 -4.74 -5.41
N PRO A 173 -9.82 -3.43 -5.63
CA PRO A 173 -10.71 -2.90 -6.66
C PRO A 173 -10.07 -3.02 -8.06
N TRP A 174 -10.04 -4.24 -8.62
CA TRP A 174 -9.30 -4.55 -9.85
C TRP A 174 -9.75 -3.75 -11.08
N GLU A 175 -11.04 -3.46 -11.21
CA GLU A 175 -11.57 -2.62 -12.28
C GLU A 175 -10.99 -1.20 -12.21
N GLN A 176 -11.03 -0.59 -11.03
CA GLN A 176 -10.48 0.74 -10.77
C GLN A 176 -8.96 0.75 -10.91
N THR A 177 -8.28 -0.34 -10.53
CA THR A 177 -6.84 -0.53 -10.77
C THR A 177 -6.54 -0.56 -12.27
N ALA A 178 -7.27 -1.33 -13.07
CA ALA A 178 -7.10 -1.33 -14.52
C ALA A 178 -7.40 0.05 -15.14
N LEU A 179 -8.44 0.74 -14.68
CA LEU A 179 -8.77 2.10 -15.11
C LEU A 179 -7.65 3.10 -14.81
N LEU A 180 -7.12 3.10 -13.58
CA LEU A 180 -5.97 3.93 -13.20
C LEU A 180 -4.76 3.64 -14.08
N LEU A 181 -4.37 2.37 -14.23
CA LEU A 181 -3.19 1.99 -15.01
C LEU A 181 -3.33 2.40 -16.48
N ASN A 182 -4.51 2.20 -17.08
CA ASN A 182 -4.80 2.64 -18.44
C ASN A 182 -4.81 4.17 -18.58
N TYR A 183 -5.32 4.89 -17.58
CA TYR A 183 -5.25 6.34 -17.53
C TYR A 183 -3.79 6.82 -17.53
N LEU A 184 -2.96 6.28 -16.64
CA LEU A 184 -1.54 6.61 -16.56
C LEU A 184 -0.78 6.27 -17.85
N LEU A 185 -1.12 5.15 -18.51
CA LEU A 185 -0.55 4.81 -19.83
C LEU A 185 -0.92 5.80 -20.93
N ARG A 186 -2.08 6.45 -20.84
CA ARG A 186 -2.55 7.42 -21.82
C ARG A 186 -1.97 8.81 -21.57
N THR A 187 -1.78 9.20 -20.31
CA THR A 187 -1.37 10.56 -19.92
C THR A 187 0.12 10.70 -19.63
N ARG A 188 0.89 9.62 -19.69
CA ARG A 188 2.36 9.64 -19.55
C ARG A 188 3.02 10.44 -20.67
N GLU A 189 4.10 11.12 -20.33
CA GLU A 189 4.97 11.84 -21.27
C GLU A 189 6.17 10.99 -21.74
N PHE A 190 6.31 9.77 -21.21
CA PHE A 190 7.44 8.87 -21.46
C PHE A 190 6.94 7.45 -21.78
N THR A 191 7.84 6.60 -22.27
CA THR A 191 7.56 5.18 -22.47
C THR A 191 8.07 4.37 -21.26
N PRO A 192 7.23 3.97 -20.28
CA PRO A 192 7.57 3.16 -19.13
C PRO A 192 8.14 1.80 -19.53
N ARG A 193 9.13 1.40 -18.74
CA ARG A 193 9.86 0.13 -18.87
C ARG A 193 9.21 -0.91 -17.97
N LEU A 194 8.16 -1.54 -18.48
CA LEU A 194 7.30 -2.45 -17.70
C LEU A 194 7.88 -3.85 -17.51
N ASP A 195 8.65 -4.33 -18.47
CA ASP A 195 9.16 -5.70 -18.53
C ASP A 195 10.63 -5.74 -18.08
N THR A 196 10.84 -5.40 -16.81
CA THR A 196 12.16 -5.41 -16.16
C THR A 196 12.08 -6.17 -14.85
N PRO A 197 13.15 -6.91 -14.45
CA PRO A 197 13.12 -7.76 -13.25
C PRO A 197 13.03 -6.97 -11.94
N GLU A 198 13.48 -5.71 -11.95
CA GLU A 198 13.40 -4.76 -10.86
C GLU A 198 12.88 -3.43 -11.38
N ILE A 199 12.46 -2.53 -10.49
CA ILE A 199 12.01 -1.20 -10.89
C ILE A 199 13.10 -0.48 -11.71
N PRO A 200 12.74 0.17 -12.83
CA PRO A 200 13.72 0.71 -13.76
C PRO A 200 14.65 1.75 -13.12
N TRP A 201 15.94 1.61 -13.38
CA TRP A 201 16.95 2.59 -12.97
C TRP A 201 16.80 3.90 -13.77
N PRO A 202 17.01 5.09 -13.17
CA PRO A 202 16.95 6.35 -13.92
C PRO A 202 18.02 6.42 -15.03
N GLU A 203 17.64 6.95 -16.19
CA GLU A 203 18.56 7.04 -17.34
C GLU A 203 19.79 7.90 -17.07
N GLY A 204 19.70 8.88 -16.16
CA GLY A 204 20.82 9.71 -15.71
C GLY A 204 21.85 9.00 -14.83
N GLY A 205 21.68 7.69 -14.58
CA GLY A 205 22.66 6.85 -13.89
C GLY A 205 22.67 6.98 -12.36
N LYS A 206 22.03 8.01 -11.80
CA LYS A 206 21.85 8.18 -10.36
C LYS A 206 20.40 7.90 -9.96
N ALA A 207 20.21 7.05 -8.95
CA ALA A 207 18.91 6.89 -8.32
C ALA A 207 18.54 8.18 -7.59
N HIS A 208 17.29 8.59 -7.73
CA HIS A 208 16.72 9.69 -6.96
C HIS A 208 15.37 9.19 -6.44
N PRO A 209 15.39 8.48 -5.29
CA PRO A 209 14.22 7.85 -4.69
C PRO A 209 13.13 8.87 -4.40
N LEU A 210 11.87 8.42 -4.45
CA LEU A 210 10.73 9.24 -4.07
C LEU A 210 10.67 9.41 -2.53
N PRO A 211 9.99 10.45 -2.00
CA PRO A 211 9.81 10.58 -0.55
C PRO A 211 9.23 9.32 0.09
N GLU A 212 8.24 8.70 -0.55
CA GLU A 212 7.67 7.44 -0.07
C GLU A 212 8.63 6.25 -0.14
N ASP A 213 9.65 6.27 -1.03
CA ASP A 213 10.67 5.22 -1.07
C ASP A 213 11.51 5.26 0.22
N TYR A 214 11.87 6.46 0.67
CA TYR A 214 12.57 6.65 1.94
C TYR A 214 11.70 6.25 3.12
N ALA A 215 10.42 6.63 3.13
CA ALA A 215 9.48 6.25 4.18
C ALA A 215 9.26 4.73 4.27
N MET A 216 9.30 4.04 3.14
CA MET A 216 9.15 2.58 3.03
C MET A 216 10.45 1.80 3.27
N ARG A 217 11.60 2.47 3.36
CA ARG A 217 12.91 1.83 3.49
C ARG A 217 12.99 1.05 4.80
N GLY A 218 13.32 -0.23 4.70
CA GLY A 218 13.50 -1.11 5.87
C GLY A 218 12.22 -1.80 6.34
N LEU A 219 11.07 -1.52 5.73
CA LEU A 219 9.86 -2.31 5.94
C LEU A 219 10.06 -3.73 5.40
N ILE A 220 9.48 -4.72 6.09
CA ILE A 220 9.72 -6.15 5.81
C ILE A 220 9.31 -6.55 4.38
N TYR A 221 8.32 -5.86 3.81
CA TYR A 221 7.78 -6.12 2.47
C TYR A 221 8.49 -5.36 1.35
N THR A 222 9.54 -4.59 1.65
CA THR A 222 10.27 -3.77 0.65
C THR A 222 11.69 -4.25 0.39
N GLY A 223 12.13 -5.32 1.07
CA GLY A 223 13.50 -5.83 0.99
C GLY A 223 13.95 -6.26 -0.41
N THR A 224 13.03 -6.73 -1.26
CA THR A 224 13.31 -7.10 -2.66
C THR A 224 12.70 -6.13 -3.66
N TYR A 225 11.99 -5.10 -3.20
CA TYR A 225 11.37 -4.11 -4.08
C TYR A 225 12.39 -3.11 -4.63
N PHE A 226 13.24 -2.56 -3.75
CA PHE A 226 14.23 -1.56 -4.14
C PHE A 226 15.49 -2.22 -4.74
N PRO A 227 15.99 -1.73 -5.90
CA PRO A 227 17.24 -2.19 -6.50
C PRO A 227 18.41 -2.01 -5.54
N LYS A 228 19.46 -2.80 -5.73
CA LYS A 228 20.70 -2.59 -5.00
C LYS A 228 21.21 -1.17 -5.26
N LYS A 229 21.69 -0.50 -4.22
CA LYS A 229 22.20 0.88 -4.25
C LYS A 229 21.15 1.97 -4.52
N TRP A 230 19.85 1.66 -4.41
CA TRP A 230 18.77 2.63 -4.63
C TRP A 230 18.92 3.89 -3.76
N PHE A 231 19.44 3.73 -2.54
CA PHE A 231 19.60 4.79 -1.54
C PHE A 231 21.06 5.21 -1.29
N ASP A 232 21.99 4.89 -2.20
CA ASP A 232 23.43 5.12 -2.00
C ASP A 232 23.90 6.53 -2.38
N ASP A 233 23.04 7.37 -2.99
CA ASP A 233 23.43 8.74 -3.35
C ASP A 233 23.49 9.63 -2.10
N THR A 234 24.70 9.77 -1.55
CA THR A 234 24.98 10.58 -0.35
C THR A 234 24.91 12.09 -0.61
N ALA A 235 24.71 12.53 -1.86
CA ALA A 235 24.57 13.94 -2.19
C ALA A 235 23.16 14.48 -1.89
N ILE A 236 22.16 13.60 -1.74
CA ILE A 236 20.78 13.97 -1.41
C ILE A 236 20.71 14.25 0.09
N ASP A 237 20.57 15.52 0.46
CA ASP A 237 20.38 15.94 1.85
C ASP A 237 18.96 15.62 2.36
N ASP A 238 18.72 15.81 3.66
CA ASP A 238 17.44 15.44 4.27
C ASP A 238 16.27 16.30 3.76
N ASP A 239 16.51 17.56 3.42
CA ASP A 239 15.46 18.45 2.89
C ASP A 239 15.08 18.04 1.45
N GLU A 240 16.06 17.65 0.64
CA GLU A 240 15.85 17.18 -0.72
C GLU A 240 15.06 15.87 -0.78
N LYS A 241 15.20 14.98 0.22
CA LYS A 241 14.45 13.70 0.28
C LYS A 241 12.94 13.88 0.26
N TYR A 242 12.45 14.97 0.84
CA TYR A 242 11.01 15.26 0.95
C TYR A 242 10.57 16.39 0.01
N PHE A 243 11.48 16.89 -0.83
CA PHE A 243 11.16 17.87 -1.85
C PHE A 243 10.44 17.20 -3.04
N GLU A 244 9.28 17.76 -3.43
CA GLU A 244 8.37 17.18 -4.43
C GLU A 244 8.25 18.07 -5.69
N PRO A 245 9.28 18.11 -6.57
CA PRO A 245 9.18 18.81 -7.85
C PRO A 245 8.25 18.06 -8.81
N ALA A 246 7.68 18.76 -9.79
CA ALA A 246 6.74 18.17 -10.77
C ALA A 246 7.25 16.89 -11.48
N SER A 247 8.57 16.72 -11.58
CA SER A 247 9.21 15.52 -12.13
C SER A 247 8.95 14.22 -11.34
N THR A 248 8.62 14.29 -10.05
CA THR A 248 8.36 13.10 -9.20
C THR A 248 7.10 12.36 -9.63
N VAL A 249 6.10 13.08 -10.15
CA VAL A 249 4.88 12.50 -10.71
C VAL A 249 5.21 11.50 -11.81
N GLY A 250 6.12 11.84 -12.74
CA GLY A 250 6.52 10.95 -13.83
C GLY A 250 7.15 9.64 -13.33
N LYS A 251 8.09 9.75 -12.37
CA LYS A 251 8.73 8.60 -11.72
C LYS A 251 7.69 7.72 -11.03
N ARG A 252 6.78 8.32 -10.27
CA ARG A 252 5.72 7.63 -9.53
C ARG A 252 4.75 6.89 -10.48
N CYS A 253 4.37 7.53 -11.58
CA CYS A 253 3.60 6.87 -12.64
C CYS A 253 4.33 5.65 -13.22
N GLU A 254 5.65 5.73 -13.46
CA GLU A 254 6.43 4.58 -13.95
C GLU A 254 6.38 3.42 -12.94
N ARG A 255 6.52 3.73 -11.64
CA ARG A 255 6.50 2.73 -10.56
C ARG A 255 5.15 2.03 -10.43
N ILE A 256 4.07 2.79 -10.42
CA ILE A 256 2.70 2.24 -10.37
C ILE A 256 2.43 1.35 -11.59
N LEU A 257 2.84 1.79 -12.78
CA LEU A 257 2.69 1.00 -14.00
C LEU A 257 3.52 -0.28 -13.99
N TRP A 258 4.76 -0.21 -13.50
CA TRP A 258 5.63 -1.39 -13.33
C TRP A 258 5.03 -2.39 -12.34
N LEU A 259 4.53 -1.92 -11.19
CA LEU A 259 3.86 -2.76 -10.19
C LEU A 259 2.61 -3.43 -10.78
N GLY A 260 1.74 -2.65 -11.44
CA GLY A 260 0.55 -3.16 -12.10
C GLY A 260 0.87 -4.22 -13.17
N HIS A 261 1.88 -3.97 -14.01
CA HIS A 261 2.36 -4.95 -14.98
C HIS A 261 2.90 -6.22 -14.30
N SER A 262 3.74 -6.08 -13.27
CA SER A 262 4.31 -7.20 -12.53
C SER A 262 3.23 -8.08 -11.88
N ILE A 263 2.20 -7.47 -11.29
CA ILE A 263 1.02 -8.18 -10.77
C ILE A 263 0.27 -8.89 -11.90
N ALA A 264 0.03 -8.21 -13.03
CA ALA A 264 -0.68 -8.80 -14.17
C ALA A 264 0.04 -10.01 -14.79
N MET A 265 1.38 -10.03 -14.72
CA MET A 265 2.19 -11.16 -15.18
C MET A 265 1.97 -12.45 -14.38
N LYS A 266 1.37 -12.37 -13.18
CA LYS A 266 0.91 -13.53 -12.41
C LYS A 266 -0.34 -14.19 -13.00
N LYS A 267 -0.95 -13.61 -14.06
CA LYS A 267 -2.11 -14.11 -14.83
C LYS A 267 -3.32 -14.48 -13.97
N ARG A 268 -3.66 -13.59 -13.03
CA ARG A 268 -4.77 -13.76 -12.08
C ARG A 268 -5.91 -12.80 -12.41
N GLN A 269 -6.25 -11.88 -11.51
CA GLN A 269 -7.39 -10.96 -11.68
C GLN A 269 -7.08 -9.83 -12.66
N LEU A 270 -5.86 -9.28 -12.62
CA LEU A 270 -5.39 -8.26 -13.56
C LEU A 270 -4.73 -8.91 -14.78
N HIS A 271 -5.11 -8.47 -15.98
CA HIS A 271 -4.57 -8.94 -17.25
C HIS A 271 -3.89 -7.80 -18.00
N TRP A 272 -2.76 -8.11 -18.64
CA TRP A 272 -2.05 -7.22 -19.55
C TRP A 272 -2.06 -7.76 -20.97
N ASP A 273 -2.73 -7.04 -21.88
CA ASP A 273 -2.73 -7.35 -23.30
C ASP A 273 -1.49 -6.73 -23.97
N LYS A 274 -0.59 -7.58 -24.46
CA LYS A 274 0.65 -7.17 -25.13
C LYS A 274 0.42 -6.46 -26.47
N GLN A 275 -0.66 -6.80 -27.18
CA GLN A 275 -0.96 -6.24 -28.50
C GLN A 275 -1.55 -4.84 -28.37
N THR A 276 -2.59 -4.70 -27.54
CA THR A 276 -3.25 -3.40 -27.35
C THR A 276 -2.55 -2.52 -26.32
N ARG A 277 -1.62 -3.09 -25.54
CA ARG A 277 -0.90 -2.43 -24.43
C ARG A 277 -1.86 -1.84 -23.40
N LYS A 278 -2.87 -2.62 -23.01
CA LYS A 278 -3.90 -2.22 -22.05
C LYS A 278 -4.04 -3.23 -20.93
N PHE A 279 -4.48 -2.72 -19.79
CA PHE A 279 -4.90 -3.54 -18.65
C PHE A 279 -6.40 -3.83 -18.74
N SER A 280 -6.81 -5.02 -18.33
CA SER A 280 -8.22 -5.42 -18.15
C SER A 280 -8.34 -6.36 -16.96
N ILE A 281 -9.56 -6.69 -16.56
CA ILE A 281 -9.80 -7.74 -15.55
C ILE A 281 -10.08 -9.09 -16.21
N LYS A 282 -9.85 -10.18 -15.46
CA LYS A 282 -10.22 -11.53 -15.87
C LYS A 282 -11.74 -11.64 -15.95
N GLY A 283 -12.27 -11.71 -17.18
CA GLY A 283 -13.71 -11.78 -17.46
C GLY A 283 -14.20 -10.79 -18.53
N GLU A 284 -13.44 -9.73 -18.82
CA GLU A 284 -13.81 -8.76 -19.87
C GLU A 284 -13.43 -9.21 -21.30
N ASN A 285 -12.69 -10.31 -21.45
CA ASN A 285 -12.40 -10.93 -22.74
C ASN A 285 -12.34 -12.46 -22.60
N HIS A 286 -13.49 -13.12 -22.70
CA HIS A 286 -13.57 -14.54 -23.04
C HIS A 286 -14.53 -14.72 -24.21
N ASN A 287 -14.04 -14.35 -25.40
CA ASN A 287 -14.17 -15.24 -26.54
C ASN A 287 -12.82 -15.93 -26.67
N ASP A 288 -12.57 -16.90 -25.81
CA ASP A 288 -11.52 -17.87 -26.07
C ASP A 288 -12.00 -18.69 -27.26
N GLU A 289 -11.40 -18.45 -28.42
CA GLU A 289 -11.32 -19.45 -29.47
C GLU A 289 -10.73 -20.72 -28.84
N VAL A 290 -11.62 -21.67 -28.58
CA VAL A 290 -11.27 -23.08 -28.54
C VAL A 290 -10.81 -23.44 -29.95
N ASP A 291 -9.53 -23.25 -30.23
CA ASP A 291 -8.94 -23.84 -31.44
C ASP A 291 -8.43 -25.23 -31.10
N LEU A 292 -9.28 -26.19 -31.50
CA LEU A 292 -8.97 -27.60 -31.65
C LEU A 292 -8.02 -27.76 -32.84
N SER A 293 -6.77 -28.14 -32.58
CA SER A 293 -6.01 -29.10 -33.39
C SER A 293 -4.73 -29.56 -32.68
#